data_AF-A0A315VST5-F1
#
_entry.id   AF-A0A315VST5-F1
#
_cell.length_a   1.000
_cell.length_b   1.000
_cell.length_c   1.000
_cell.angle_alpha   90.00
_cell.angle_beta   90.00
_cell.angle_gamma   90.00
#
_symmetry.space_group_name_H-M   'P 1'
#
loop_
_entity.id
_entity.type
_entity.pdbx_description
1 polymer ?
#
loop_
_entity_poly.entity_id
_entity_poly.type
_entity_poly.pdbx_seq_one_letter_code
_entity_poly.pdbx_strand_id
1 'polypeptide(L)'
;MGPSGYSDLTYTEDGWFTWSKPKELMRKCTCGYRPMNPCVVYEKHTETLFLFFIYVNETESWQLQHHQNKARLCYMTKKKNEEKWSEFTEVTNLVPVFKNWSTFAIGPGHGIQTKAGRMIVPAYAYTGPENERPIPHAFCFYSDDYGRTWKCEEMLSETSTECQMTEIVDSSRRDSLIYCNARTYGGHRVQAKIDKSGFRTLTTVTPLTELNKGCHGTAMGKNNSKTDKQRINKHTIFKSKGGEVFRIPAIYYDENAKTLFAFAEKRTSTTDSDAVALVLSTGKLNIKKEVT
;
A
#
# COMPACT_ATOMS: atom_id res chain seq x y z
N MET A 1 -4.62 -12.77 22.38
CA MET A 1 -3.91 -11.47 22.38
C MET A 1 -2.90 -11.51 21.24
N GLY A 2 -3.20 -10.85 20.11
CA GLY A 2 -2.26 -10.75 18.99
C GLY A 2 -1.31 -9.58 19.19
N PRO A 3 -0.12 -9.57 18.55
CA PRO A 3 0.82 -8.48 18.72
C PRO A 3 0.21 -7.19 18.17
N SER A 4 0.16 -6.16 19.01
CA SER A 4 -0.07 -4.78 18.62
C SER A 4 0.92 -4.41 17.51
N GLY A 5 0.42 -3.90 16.39
CA GLY A 5 1.21 -3.55 15.22
C GLY A 5 2.38 -2.63 15.56
N TYR A 6 3.58 -3.18 15.54
CA TYR A 6 4.82 -2.44 15.45
C TYR A 6 5.37 -2.68 14.05
N SER A 7 5.44 -1.62 13.26
CA SER A 7 6.22 -1.60 12.03
C SER A 7 7.63 -1.13 12.39
N ASP A 8 8.55 -2.08 12.45
CA ASP A 8 9.96 -1.82 12.71
C ASP A 8 10.61 -1.27 11.44
N LEU A 9 11.13 -0.03 11.50
CA LEU A 9 12.06 0.48 10.50
C LEU A 9 13.48 0.14 10.93
N THR A 10 14.20 -0.59 10.08
CA THR A 10 15.61 -0.98 10.27
C THR A 10 16.50 -0.04 9.47
N TYR A 11 17.55 0.50 10.08
CA TYR A 11 18.56 1.34 9.41
C TYR A 11 19.97 0.77 9.62
N THR A 12 20.86 1.02 8.66
CA THR A 12 22.26 0.56 8.57
C THR A 12 23.24 1.64 9.04
N GLU A 13 24.37 1.31 9.66
CA GLU A 13 25.15 2.07 10.67
C GLU A 13 25.59 3.56 10.48
N ASP A 14 25.19 4.31 9.45
CA ASP A 14 25.83 5.60 9.13
C ASP A 14 25.09 6.88 9.63
N GLY A 15 24.06 6.73 10.47
CA GLY A 15 23.13 7.82 10.79
C GLY A 15 21.91 7.45 11.65
N TRP A 16 21.04 8.44 11.90
CA TRP A 16 19.75 8.26 12.60
C TRP A 16 18.70 9.25 12.09
N PHE A 17 17.42 8.90 12.22
CA PHE A 17 16.33 9.79 11.84
C PHE A 17 15.81 10.62 13.02
N THR A 18 15.65 11.93 12.82
CA THR A 18 14.85 12.78 13.71
C THR A 18 13.44 12.88 13.18
N TRP A 19 12.46 12.42 13.96
CA TRP A 19 11.07 12.32 13.54
C TRP A 19 10.22 13.50 14.02
N SER A 20 9.34 13.99 13.14
CA SER A 20 8.32 14.96 13.49
C SER A 20 7.19 14.31 14.30
N LYS A 21 6.45 15.14 15.05
CA LYS A 21 5.15 14.70 15.58
C LYS A 21 4.21 14.29 14.43
N PRO A 22 3.34 13.29 14.62
CA PRO A 22 2.32 12.93 13.64
C PRO A 22 1.46 14.15 13.29
N LYS A 23 1.34 14.42 11.98
CA LYS A 23 0.46 15.44 11.41
C LYS A 23 -0.68 14.76 10.68
N GLU A 24 -1.90 15.25 10.88
CA GLU A 24 -3.06 14.74 10.18
C GLU A 24 -3.10 15.23 8.73
N LEU A 25 -3.39 14.31 7.80
CA LEU A 25 -3.53 14.60 6.37
C LEU A 25 -4.99 14.53 5.93
N MET A 26 -5.71 13.50 6.38
CA MET A 26 -7.12 13.28 6.01
C MET A 26 -7.90 12.83 7.23
N ARG A 27 -9.09 13.38 7.44
CA ARG A 27 -9.97 13.06 8.57
C ARG A 27 -11.20 12.28 8.14
N LYS A 28 -11.78 11.54 9.07
CA LYS A 28 -13.14 11.01 8.95
C LYS A 28 -14.13 12.18 8.80
N CYS A 29 -14.97 12.12 7.78
CA CYS A 29 -16.09 13.05 7.59
C CYS A 29 -17.15 12.86 8.68
N THR A 30 -17.83 13.95 9.04
CA THR A 30 -19.03 13.91 9.88
C THR A 30 -20.15 13.04 9.28
N CYS A 31 -20.17 12.92 7.95
CA CYS A 31 -21.03 12.02 7.17
C CYS A 31 -20.63 10.53 7.22
N GLY A 32 -19.63 10.15 8.02
CA GLY A 32 -19.27 8.75 8.30
C GLY A 32 -18.15 8.17 7.45
N TYR A 33 -17.82 8.78 6.31
CA TYR A 33 -16.69 8.34 5.49
C TYR A 33 -15.37 8.44 6.25
N ARG A 34 -14.59 7.36 6.28
CA ARG A 34 -13.31 7.28 6.96
C ARG A 34 -12.19 6.87 5.98
N PRO A 35 -10.99 7.49 6.08
CA PRO A 35 -9.88 7.17 5.21
C PRO A 35 -9.10 5.97 5.76
N MET A 36 -8.79 5.00 4.91
CA MET A 36 -8.12 3.74 5.29
C MET A 36 -7.15 3.26 4.20
N ASN A 37 -6.27 2.33 4.57
CA ASN A 37 -5.34 1.65 3.66
C ASN A 37 -4.49 2.61 2.80
N PRO A 38 -3.66 3.49 3.41
CA PRO A 38 -2.82 4.37 2.63
C PRO A 38 -1.84 3.56 1.77
N CYS A 39 -1.65 3.99 0.52
CA CYS A 39 -0.73 3.42 -0.44
C CYS A 39 0.03 4.53 -1.16
N VAL A 40 1.36 4.53 -1.07
CA VAL A 40 2.19 5.61 -1.62
C VAL A 40 2.82 5.23 -2.96
N VAL A 41 2.81 6.14 -3.94
CA VAL A 41 3.51 6.00 -5.23
C VAL A 41 4.20 7.30 -5.57
N TYR A 42 5.47 7.25 -5.97
CA TYR A 42 6.19 8.43 -6.45
C TYR A 42 6.27 8.42 -7.98
N GLU A 43 5.77 9.49 -8.60
CA GLU A 43 5.82 9.72 -10.04
C GLU A 43 7.04 10.60 -10.36
N LYS A 44 8.04 10.03 -11.02
CA LYS A 44 9.36 10.63 -11.23
C LYS A 44 9.36 11.77 -12.25
N HIS A 45 8.49 11.76 -13.26
CA HIS A 45 8.52 12.76 -14.33
C HIS A 45 8.07 14.14 -13.83
N THR A 46 7.00 14.16 -13.03
CA THR A 46 6.43 15.37 -12.42
C THR A 46 6.93 15.62 -11.00
N GLU A 47 7.79 14.74 -10.48
CA GLU A 47 8.30 14.75 -9.11
C GLU A 47 7.18 14.85 -8.06
N THR A 48 6.12 14.05 -8.27
CA THR A 48 4.90 14.08 -7.46
C THR A 48 4.77 12.83 -6.61
N LEU A 49 4.63 13.00 -5.30
CA LEU A 49 4.29 11.92 -4.38
C LEU A 49 2.76 11.82 -4.28
N PHE A 50 2.21 10.66 -4.65
CA PHE A 50 0.80 10.32 -4.49
C PHE A 50 0.61 9.49 -3.23
N LEU A 51 -0.37 9.89 -2.42
CA LEU A 51 -0.90 9.10 -1.30
C LEU A 51 -2.32 8.67 -1.64
N PHE A 52 -2.47 7.44 -2.13
CA PHE A 52 -3.78 6.82 -2.34
C PHE A 52 -4.35 6.31 -1.02
N PHE A 53 -5.66 6.25 -0.92
CA PHE A 53 -6.40 5.62 0.18
C PHE A 53 -7.80 5.25 -0.26
N ILE A 54 -8.45 4.34 0.48
CA ILE A 54 -9.90 4.17 0.35
C ILE A 54 -10.63 5.12 1.29
N TYR A 55 -11.76 5.65 0.83
CA TYR A 55 -12.68 6.45 1.62
C TYR A 55 -14.03 5.76 1.67
N VAL A 56 -14.39 5.22 2.83
CA VAL A 56 -15.51 4.26 2.95
C VAL A 56 -16.41 4.65 4.10
N ASN A 57 -17.74 4.52 3.95
CA ASN A 57 -18.70 4.82 5.03
C ASN A 57 -19.39 3.59 5.63
N GLU A 58 -19.23 2.39 5.07
CA GLU A 58 -19.78 1.14 5.62
C GLU A 58 -18.70 0.11 5.98
N THR A 59 -19.03 -0.91 6.76
CA THR A 59 -18.09 -2.00 7.08
C THR A 59 -17.90 -2.94 5.88
N GLU A 60 -16.79 -3.69 5.83
CA GLU A 60 -16.60 -4.72 4.81
C GLU A 60 -17.73 -5.76 4.88
N SER A 61 -18.03 -6.26 6.09
CA SER A 61 -19.08 -7.27 6.29
C SER A 61 -20.45 -6.81 5.78
N TRP A 62 -20.83 -5.56 6.04
CA TRP A 62 -22.10 -5.00 5.55
C TRP A 62 -22.12 -4.94 4.03
N GLN A 63 -21.05 -4.45 3.41
CA GLN A 63 -20.95 -4.35 1.95
C GLN A 63 -20.99 -5.71 1.26
N LEU A 64 -20.34 -6.73 1.85
CA LEU A 64 -20.38 -8.11 1.36
C LEU A 64 -21.79 -8.72 1.48
N GLN A 65 -22.46 -8.50 2.62
CA GLN A 65 -23.81 -9.02 2.85
C GLN A 65 -24.85 -8.40 1.90
N HIS A 66 -24.69 -7.12 1.55
CA HIS A 66 -25.66 -6.39 0.74
C HIS A 66 -25.30 -6.29 -0.74
N HIS A 67 -24.13 -6.81 -1.15
CA HIS A 67 -23.60 -6.65 -2.51
C HIS A 67 -23.55 -5.18 -2.96
N GLN A 68 -23.23 -4.28 -2.03
CA GLN A 68 -23.25 -2.85 -2.26
C GLN A 68 -21.90 -2.22 -1.93
N ASN A 69 -21.19 -1.77 -2.96
CA ASN A 69 -19.95 -1.03 -2.78
C ASN A 69 -20.20 0.37 -2.22
N LYS A 70 -19.51 0.68 -1.13
CA LYS A 70 -19.51 1.98 -0.45
C LYS A 70 -18.09 2.56 -0.30
N ALA A 71 -17.09 1.92 -0.90
CA ALA A 71 -15.72 2.38 -0.92
C ALA A 71 -15.49 3.29 -2.14
N ARG A 72 -14.69 4.33 -1.92
CA ARG A 72 -14.18 5.24 -2.97
C ARG A 72 -12.67 5.16 -3.01
N LEU A 73 -12.09 5.27 -4.20
CA LEU A 73 -10.65 5.42 -4.36
C LEU A 73 -10.31 6.90 -4.42
N CYS A 74 -9.47 7.36 -3.50
CA CYS A 74 -9.05 8.75 -3.42
C CYS A 74 -7.52 8.85 -3.37
N TYR A 75 -6.99 10.01 -3.72
CA TYR A 75 -5.59 10.34 -3.51
C TYR A 75 -5.37 11.79 -3.11
N MET A 76 -4.26 12.05 -2.43
CA MET A 76 -3.67 13.37 -2.23
C MET A 76 -2.29 13.40 -2.88
N THR A 77 -1.83 14.58 -3.28
CA THR A 77 -0.50 14.74 -3.89
C THR A 77 0.37 15.72 -3.11
N LYS A 78 1.69 15.50 -3.17
CA LYS A 78 2.70 16.45 -2.72
C LYS A 78 3.77 16.54 -3.79
N LYS A 79 3.88 17.69 -4.44
CA LYS A 79 5.00 17.96 -5.35
C LYS A 79 6.25 18.31 -4.57
N LYS A 80 7.41 18.01 -5.13
CA LYS A 80 8.72 18.26 -4.51
C LYS A 80 8.91 19.68 -3.97
N ASN A 81 8.47 20.69 -4.71
CA ASN A 81 8.65 22.10 -4.37
C ASN A 81 7.45 22.71 -3.63
N GLU A 82 6.45 21.91 -3.25
CA GLU A 82 5.29 22.37 -2.51
C GLU A 82 5.37 21.96 -1.05
N GLU A 83 5.09 22.89 -0.13
CA GLU A 83 5.12 22.58 1.31
C GLU A 83 3.92 21.73 1.74
N LYS A 84 2.74 22.05 1.21
CA LYS A 84 1.46 21.44 1.57
C LYS A 84 1.11 20.28 0.66
N TRP A 85 0.29 19.38 1.17
CA TRP A 85 -0.40 18.38 0.36
C TRP A 85 -1.59 19.05 -0.32
N SER A 86 -1.97 18.55 -1.50
CA SER A 86 -3.22 18.94 -2.16
C SER A 86 -4.45 18.52 -1.34
N GLU A 87 -5.61 19.10 -1.64
CA GLU A 87 -6.88 18.48 -1.29
C GLU A 87 -6.99 17.09 -1.93
N PHE A 88 -7.84 16.23 -1.37
CA PHE A 88 -8.04 14.89 -1.93
C PHE A 88 -8.84 14.95 -3.24
N THR A 89 -8.52 14.04 -4.14
CA THR A 89 -9.21 13.82 -5.41
C THR A 89 -9.79 12.42 -5.45
N GLU A 90 -11.03 12.26 -5.89
CA GLU A 90 -11.66 10.95 -6.15
C GLU A 90 -11.33 10.48 -7.57
N VAL A 91 -10.97 9.21 -7.73
CA VAL A 91 -10.67 8.59 -9.03
C VAL A 91 -11.99 8.20 -9.72
N THR A 92 -12.69 9.20 -10.26
CA THR A 92 -14.06 9.05 -10.76
C THR A 92 -14.17 8.22 -12.04
N ASN A 93 -13.11 8.17 -12.85
CA ASN A 93 -13.12 7.47 -14.13
C ASN A 93 -13.20 5.94 -13.98
N LEU A 94 -12.99 5.40 -12.77
CA LEU A 94 -13.15 3.97 -12.45
C LEU A 94 -14.48 3.63 -11.77
N VAL A 95 -15.32 4.62 -11.44
CA VAL A 95 -16.62 4.42 -10.78
C VAL A 95 -17.51 3.40 -11.51
N PRO A 96 -17.58 3.35 -12.86
CA PRO A 96 -18.36 2.32 -13.55
C PRO A 96 -17.88 0.89 -13.25
N VAL A 97 -16.58 0.68 -13.10
CA VAL A 97 -15.99 -0.62 -12.77
C VAL A 97 -16.36 -1.03 -11.33
N PHE A 98 -16.33 -0.07 -10.41
CA PHE A 98 -16.59 -0.30 -8.98
C PHE A 98 -18.01 -0.75 -8.67
N LYS A 99 -18.97 -0.52 -9.57
CA LYS A 99 -20.36 -0.95 -9.43
C LYS A 99 -20.55 -2.46 -9.52
N ASN A 100 -19.61 -3.17 -10.13
CA ASN A 100 -19.65 -4.62 -10.28
C ASN A 100 -19.06 -5.38 -9.08
N TRP A 101 -18.63 -4.65 -8.05
CA TRP A 101 -17.94 -5.21 -6.89
C TRP A 101 -18.80 -5.02 -5.65
N SER A 102 -18.73 -5.94 -4.70
CA SER A 102 -19.37 -5.74 -3.39
C SER A 102 -18.57 -4.75 -2.54
N THR A 103 -17.23 -4.80 -2.63
CA THR A 103 -16.32 -3.80 -2.03
C THR A 103 -14.90 -4.04 -2.56
N PHE A 104 -13.97 -3.12 -2.29
CA PHE A 104 -12.56 -3.24 -2.66
C PHE A 104 -11.65 -2.48 -1.69
N ALA A 105 -10.36 -2.79 -1.71
CA ALA A 105 -9.34 -1.99 -1.06
C ALA A 105 -8.03 -1.95 -1.86
N ILE A 106 -7.15 -1.02 -1.52
CA ILE A 106 -5.80 -0.90 -2.07
C ILE A 106 -4.75 -1.32 -1.05
N GLY A 107 -3.60 -1.79 -1.54
CA GLY A 107 -2.46 -2.24 -0.75
C GLY A 107 -2.88 -3.01 0.52
N PRO A 108 -2.60 -2.49 1.72
CA PRO A 108 -1.99 -1.18 1.97
C PRO A 108 -0.46 -1.28 1.77
N GLY A 109 0.30 -0.20 1.66
CA GLY A 109 1.71 -0.38 1.24
C GLY A 109 2.35 0.74 0.47
N HIS A 110 3.27 0.32 -0.40
CA HIS A 110 3.73 1.12 -1.51
C HIS A 110 3.15 0.54 -2.81
N GLY A 111 2.85 1.42 -3.75
CA GLY A 111 2.82 1.03 -5.15
C GLY A 111 4.18 1.31 -5.79
N ILE A 112 4.27 1.14 -7.10
CA ILE A 112 5.53 1.27 -7.83
C ILE A 112 5.35 2.15 -9.06
N GLN A 113 6.44 2.78 -9.49
CA GLN A 113 6.57 3.27 -10.86
C GLN A 113 7.61 2.40 -11.56
N THR A 114 7.18 1.71 -12.61
CA THR A 114 8.04 0.85 -13.44
C THR A 114 9.11 1.66 -14.17
N LYS A 115 10.13 0.98 -14.69
CA LYS A 115 11.15 1.59 -15.55
C LYS A 115 10.55 2.23 -16.80
N ALA A 116 9.43 1.70 -17.31
CA ALA A 116 8.70 2.25 -18.44
C ALA A 116 7.84 3.48 -18.08
N GLY A 117 7.75 3.87 -16.80
CA GLY A 117 7.00 5.03 -16.34
C GLY A 117 5.58 4.74 -15.87
N ARG A 118 5.04 3.54 -16.13
CA ARG A 118 3.72 3.11 -15.62
C ARG A 118 3.71 3.11 -14.10
N MET A 119 2.74 3.80 -13.51
CA MET A 119 2.42 3.75 -12.08
C MET A 119 1.48 2.58 -11.79
N ILE A 120 1.68 1.89 -10.66
CA ILE A 120 0.89 0.73 -10.25
C ILE A 120 0.52 0.89 -8.77
N VAL A 121 -0.78 0.73 -8.46
CA VAL A 121 -1.34 0.67 -7.11
C VAL A 121 -1.97 -0.71 -6.91
N PRO A 122 -1.36 -1.58 -6.07
CA PRO A 122 -1.92 -2.91 -5.77
C PRO A 122 -3.31 -2.82 -5.14
N ALA A 123 -4.21 -3.73 -5.48
CA ALA A 123 -5.59 -3.72 -5.00
C ALA A 123 -6.19 -5.14 -4.95
N TYR A 124 -7.36 -5.26 -4.36
CA TYR A 124 -8.22 -6.44 -4.47
C TYR A 124 -9.68 -6.02 -4.35
N ALA A 125 -10.57 -6.80 -4.96
CA ALA A 125 -12.01 -6.54 -4.94
C ALA A 125 -12.78 -7.84 -4.76
N TYR A 126 -13.92 -7.74 -4.08
CA TYR A 126 -14.86 -8.83 -3.92
C TYR A 126 -15.90 -8.79 -5.03
N THR A 127 -16.02 -9.90 -5.76
CA THR A 127 -16.95 -10.05 -6.89
C THR A 127 -17.74 -11.35 -6.74
N GLY A 128 -18.94 -11.39 -7.29
CA GLY A 128 -19.81 -12.57 -7.23
C GLY A 128 -21.27 -12.18 -7.46
N PRO A 129 -22.12 -13.15 -7.86
CA PRO A 129 -23.54 -12.89 -8.07
C PRO A 129 -24.25 -12.62 -6.73
N GLU A 130 -25.39 -11.91 -6.77
CA GLU A 130 -26.13 -11.47 -5.57
C GLU A 130 -26.59 -12.60 -4.63
N ASN A 131 -26.68 -13.83 -5.14
CA ASN A 131 -27.12 -15.01 -4.40
C ASN A 131 -25.97 -15.84 -3.81
N GLU A 132 -24.71 -15.43 -4.01
CA GLU A 132 -23.54 -16.14 -3.51
C GLU A 132 -22.63 -15.22 -2.72
N ARG A 133 -21.82 -15.80 -1.83
CA ARG A 133 -20.84 -14.99 -1.08
C ARG A 133 -19.79 -14.44 -2.07
N PRO A 134 -19.56 -13.11 -2.12
CA PRO A 134 -18.52 -12.54 -2.97
C PRO A 134 -17.13 -13.10 -2.65
N ILE A 135 -16.36 -13.35 -3.70
CA ILE A 135 -15.00 -13.91 -3.63
C ILE A 135 -13.99 -12.79 -3.95
N PRO A 136 -12.95 -12.60 -3.12
CA PRO A 136 -11.95 -11.58 -3.36
C PRO A 136 -10.88 -12.06 -4.36
N HIS A 137 -10.46 -11.15 -5.22
CA HIS A 137 -9.35 -11.36 -6.15
C HIS A 137 -8.43 -10.14 -6.18
N ALA A 138 -7.12 -10.36 -6.06
CA ALA A 138 -6.13 -9.31 -6.20
C ALA A 138 -5.92 -8.90 -7.67
N PHE A 139 -5.59 -7.63 -7.85
CA PHE A 139 -5.32 -6.97 -9.13
C PHE A 139 -4.50 -5.69 -8.88
N CYS A 140 -4.36 -4.82 -9.88
CA CYS A 140 -3.86 -3.46 -9.64
C CYS A 140 -4.58 -2.40 -10.46
N PHE A 141 -4.59 -1.18 -9.93
CA PHE A 141 -4.82 0.01 -10.71
C PHE A 141 -3.51 0.49 -11.33
N TYR A 142 -3.57 1.04 -12.53
CA TYR A 142 -2.39 1.60 -13.18
C TYR A 142 -2.67 2.91 -13.93
N SER A 143 -1.63 3.70 -14.12
CA SER A 143 -1.65 4.93 -14.91
C SER A 143 -0.41 4.98 -15.80
N ASP A 144 -0.63 5.33 -17.07
CA ASP A 144 0.41 5.52 -18.10
C ASP A 144 0.61 7.00 -18.47
N ASP A 145 -0.11 7.91 -17.82
CA ASP A 145 -0.20 9.34 -18.16
C ASP A 145 0.08 10.25 -16.94
N TYR A 146 1.04 9.83 -16.12
CA TYR A 146 1.52 10.54 -14.93
C TYR A 146 0.42 10.79 -13.88
N GLY A 147 -0.51 9.84 -13.76
CA GLY A 147 -1.59 9.87 -12.77
C GLY A 147 -2.82 10.69 -13.18
N ARG A 148 -2.93 11.11 -14.44
CA ARG A 148 -4.11 11.85 -14.95
C ARG A 148 -5.34 10.94 -15.08
N THR A 149 -5.14 9.73 -15.58
CA THR A 149 -6.19 8.71 -15.67
C THR A 149 -5.70 7.38 -15.12
N TRP A 150 -6.64 6.59 -14.60
CA TRP A 150 -6.38 5.31 -13.98
C TRP A 150 -7.19 4.19 -14.63
N LYS A 151 -6.57 3.03 -14.81
CA LYS A 151 -7.20 1.84 -15.38
C LYS A 151 -7.08 0.68 -14.39
N CYS A 152 -7.94 -0.33 -14.57
CA CYS A 152 -7.90 -1.57 -13.80
C CYS A 152 -7.26 -2.64 -14.67
N GLU A 153 -6.26 -3.35 -14.15
CA GLU A 153 -5.82 -4.62 -14.75
C GLU A 153 -6.85 -5.73 -14.50
N GLU A 154 -6.70 -6.85 -15.21
CA GLU A 154 -7.46 -8.07 -14.95
C GLU A 154 -7.17 -8.62 -13.53
N MET A 155 -8.18 -9.25 -12.93
CA MET A 155 -8.08 -9.88 -11.62
C MET A 155 -7.43 -11.26 -11.70
N LEU A 156 -6.74 -11.66 -10.63
CA LEU A 156 -6.25 -13.03 -10.46
C LEU A 156 -7.41 -14.02 -10.43
N SER A 157 -7.26 -15.16 -11.09
CA SER A 157 -8.23 -16.26 -11.02
C SER A 157 -8.34 -16.86 -9.61
N GLU A 158 -7.25 -16.87 -8.85
CA GLU A 158 -7.16 -17.44 -7.53
C GLU A 158 -7.70 -16.46 -6.47
N THR A 159 -8.49 -16.98 -5.54
CA THR A 159 -8.98 -16.23 -4.39
C THR A 159 -7.82 -15.60 -3.61
N SER A 160 -7.84 -14.27 -3.50
CA SER A 160 -6.73 -13.51 -2.95
C SER A 160 -7.16 -12.12 -2.47
N THR A 161 -6.52 -11.60 -1.41
CA THR A 161 -6.82 -10.29 -0.81
C THR A 161 -5.63 -9.34 -0.93
N GLU A 162 -5.18 -8.70 0.16
CA GLU A 162 -4.10 -7.71 0.16
C GLU A 162 -2.86 -8.23 -0.57
N CYS A 163 -2.34 -7.43 -1.50
CA CYS A 163 -1.18 -7.75 -2.29
C CYS A 163 -0.16 -6.62 -2.33
N GLN A 164 1.08 -6.96 -2.66
CA GLN A 164 2.16 -6.03 -2.97
C GLN A 164 2.80 -6.43 -4.29
N MET A 165 3.32 -5.45 -5.01
CA MET A 165 3.87 -5.65 -6.34
C MET A 165 5.25 -5.01 -6.48
N THR A 166 6.13 -5.65 -7.23
CA THR A 166 7.45 -5.11 -7.55
C THR A 166 7.82 -5.44 -9.00
N GLU A 167 8.56 -4.55 -9.65
CA GLU A 167 9.10 -4.82 -10.99
C GLU A 167 10.35 -5.69 -10.85
N ILE A 168 10.35 -6.84 -11.54
CA ILE A 168 11.51 -7.68 -11.71
C ILE A 168 12.08 -7.40 -13.10
N VAL A 169 13.29 -6.86 -13.12
CA VAL A 169 14.07 -6.65 -14.34
C VAL A 169 15.08 -7.78 -14.44
N ASP A 170 14.86 -8.70 -15.36
CA ASP A 170 15.83 -9.75 -15.68
C ASP A 170 16.88 -9.16 -16.63
N SER A 171 18.14 -9.13 -16.21
CA SER A 171 19.26 -8.60 -17.00
C SER A 171 19.50 -9.36 -18.32
N SER A 172 18.98 -10.59 -18.43
CA SER A 172 19.05 -11.42 -19.64
C SER A 172 17.84 -11.25 -20.58
N ARG A 173 16.75 -10.63 -20.12
CA ARG A 173 15.53 -10.40 -20.91
C ARG A 173 15.36 -8.91 -21.20
N ARG A 174 14.91 -8.58 -22.42
CA ARG A 174 14.55 -7.19 -22.77
C ARG A 174 13.28 -6.71 -22.09
N ASP A 175 12.44 -7.63 -21.61
CA ASP A 175 11.16 -7.32 -20.99
C ASP A 175 11.25 -7.44 -19.46
N SER A 176 10.71 -6.45 -18.74
CA SER A 176 10.44 -6.53 -17.32
C SER A 176 9.09 -7.21 -17.06
N LEU A 177 8.95 -7.81 -15.88
CA LEU A 177 7.66 -8.34 -15.41
C LEU A 177 7.33 -7.74 -14.05
N ILE A 178 6.05 -7.63 -13.75
CA ILE A 178 5.59 -7.26 -12.41
C ILE A 178 5.32 -8.53 -11.64
N TYR A 179 6.00 -8.72 -10.52
CA TYR A 179 5.71 -9.79 -9.59
C TYR A 179 4.68 -9.31 -8.57
N CYS A 180 3.57 -10.02 -8.47
CA CYS A 180 2.52 -9.82 -7.49
C CYS A 180 2.59 -10.92 -6.43
N ASN A 181 2.51 -10.51 -5.17
CA ASN A 181 2.48 -11.39 -4.04
C ASN A 181 1.23 -11.08 -3.20
N ALA A 182 0.23 -11.94 -3.28
CA ALA A 182 -1.09 -11.75 -2.70
C ALA A 182 -1.37 -12.71 -1.53
N ARG A 183 -2.00 -12.17 -0.49
CA ARG A 183 -2.45 -12.91 0.69
C ARG A 183 -3.59 -13.85 0.32
N THR A 184 -3.64 -15.01 0.97
CA THR A 184 -4.81 -15.90 0.95
C THR A 184 -5.16 -16.40 2.35
N TYR A 185 -6.34 -17.02 2.46
CA TYR A 185 -6.75 -17.78 3.65
C TYR A 185 -6.36 -19.26 3.58
N GLY A 186 -5.80 -19.73 2.46
CA GLY A 186 -5.49 -21.13 2.17
C GLY A 186 -4.12 -21.61 2.69
N GLY A 187 -3.46 -20.84 3.55
CA GLY A 187 -2.16 -21.20 4.14
C GLY A 187 -0.94 -20.94 3.25
N HIS A 188 -1.12 -20.54 1.99
CA HIS A 188 -0.05 -20.20 1.06
C HIS A 188 -0.34 -18.91 0.27
N ARG A 189 0.71 -18.17 -0.08
CA ARG A 189 0.57 -16.93 -0.87
C ARG A 189 0.30 -17.25 -2.34
N VAL A 190 -0.55 -16.46 -2.98
CA VAL A 190 -0.66 -16.45 -4.45
C VAL A 190 0.46 -15.58 -5.00
N GLN A 191 1.22 -16.14 -5.93
CA GLN A 191 2.31 -15.45 -6.62
C GLN A 191 1.94 -15.35 -8.09
N ALA A 192 2.03 -14.18 -8.68
CA ALA A 192 1.67 -13.98 -10.08
C ALA A 192 2.67 -13.06 -10.79
N LYS A 193 2.71 -13.17 -12.10
CA LYS A 193 3.40 -12.23 -12.98
C LYS A 193 2.40 -11.44 -13.81
N ILE A 194 2.70 -10.17 -14.05
CA ILE A 194 2.02 -9.32 -15.02
C ILE A 194 3.03 -8.97 -16.09
N ASP A 195 2.73 -9.31 -17.33
CA ASP A 195 3.49 -8.93 -18.51
C ASP A 195 2.54 -8.49 -19.64
N LYS A 196 3.06 -8.29 -20.86
CA LYS A 196 2.25 -7.88 -22.03
C LYS A 196 1.10 -8.85 -22.37
N SER A 197 1.17 -10.09 -21.88
CA SER A 197 0.16 -11.13 -22.09
C SER A 197 -0.90 -11.18 -20.98
N GLY A 198 -0.86 -10.26 -20.02
CA GLY A 198 -1.81 -10.16 -18.92
C GLY A 198 -1.30 -10.74 -17.59
N PHE A 199 -2.22 -10.90 -16.64
CA PHE A 199 -1.96 -11.48 -15.32
C PHE A 199 -1.91 -13.01 -15.41
N ARG A 200 -0.85 -13.62 -14.85
CA ARG A 200 -0.69 -15.08 -14.81
C ARG A 200 -0.14 -15.55 -13.47
N THR A 201 -0.86 -16.46 -12.82
CA THR A 201 -0.40 -17.09 -11.57
C THR A 201 0.81 -18.00 -11.84
N LEU A 202 1.80 -17.92 -10.96
CA LEU A 202 3.02 -18.71 -11.00
C LEU A 202 2.81 -19.99 -10.21
N THR A 203 3.01 -21.14 -10.86
CA THR A 203 3.09 -22.43 -10.18
C THR A 203 4.49 -22.56 -9.55
N THR A 204 4.64 -22.18 -8.28
CA THR A 204 5.92 -22.32 -7.58
C THR A 204 6.12 -23.71 -7.00
N VAL A 205 7.32 -24.29 -7.20
CA VAL A 205 7.72 -25.61 -6.65
C VAL A 205 7.81 -25.59 -5.12
N THR A 206 8.00 -24.41 -4.52
CA THR A 206 7.98 -24.20 -3.07
C THR A 206 7.00 -23.08 -2.73
N PRO A 207 5.78 -23.41 -2.26
CA PRO A 207 4.80 -22.41 -1.84
C PRO A 207 5.34 -21.55 -0.71
N LEU A 208 5.13 -20.23 -0.79
CA LEU A 208 5.41 -19.34 0.33
C LEU A 208 4.32 -19.53 1.39
N THR A 209 4.70 -20.07 2.55
CA THR A 209 3.79 -20.31 3.67
C THR A 209 3.26 -18.99 4.24
N GLU A 210 1.95 -18.91 4.45
CA GLU A 210 1.32 -17.84 5.21
C GLU A 210 1.39 -18.12 6.71
N LEU A 211 1.54 -17.07 7.51
CA LEU A 211 1.36 -17.19 8.96
C LEU A 211 -0.11 -17.53 9.26
N ASN A 212 -0.37 -18.26 10.34
CA ASN A 212 -1.70 -18.76 10.67
C ASN A 212 -2.74 -17.61 10.73
N LYS A 213 -3.83 -17.70 9.94
CA LYS A 213 -4.86 -16.67 9.60
C LYS A 213 -4.52 -15.65 8.48
N GLY A 214 -3.34 -15.75 7.87
CA GLY A 214 -2.84 -14.86 6.80
C GLY A 214 -2.56 -13.44 7.29
N CYS A 215 -1.47 -12.82 6.84
CA CYS A 215 -1.14 -11.43 7.16
C CYS A 215 -0.73 -10.64 5.91
N HIS A 216 -0.88 -9.32 5.96
CA HIS A 216 -0.27 -8.44 4.95
C HIS A 216 1.26 -8.63 4.97
N GLY A 217 1.87 -8.68 3.79
CA GLY A 217 3.32 -8.86 3.62
C GLY A 217 3.86 -7.90 2.57
N THR A 218 5.07 -7.39 2.78
CA THR A 218 5.75 -6.47 1.87
C THR A 218 6.77 -7.22 1.01
N ALA A 219 6.80 -6.92 -0.29
CA ALA A 219 7.84 -7.38 -1.21
C ALA A 219 8.60 -6.17 -1.76
N MET A 220 9.93 -6.26 -1.83
CA MET A 220 10.80 -5.24 -2.45
C MET A 220 11.86 -5.93 -3.32
N GLY A 221 12.11 -5.42 -4.52
CA GLY A 221 13.25 -5.85 -5.34
C GLY A 221 14.58 -5.40 -4.73
N LYS A 222 15.55 -6.31 -4.63
CA LYS A 222 16.95 -5.99 -4.27
C LYS A 222 17.88 -6.30 -5.44
N ASN A 223 18.85 -5.42 -5.68
CA ASN A 223 20.06 -5.78 -6.42
C ASN A 223 21.06 -6.41 -5.44
N ASN A 224 21.72 -7.50 -5.85
CA ASN A 224 22.64 -8.28 -5.00
C ASN A 224 23.72 -7.42 -4.35
N SER A 225 23.72 -7.34 -3.01
CA SER A 225 24.89 -6.94 -2.23
C SER A 225 25.09 -7.92 -1.06
N LYS A 226 26.37 -8.21 -0.77
CA LYS A 226 26.83 -9.19 0.22
C LYS A 226 26.33 -8.82 1.62
N THR A 227 25.84 -9.81 2.37
CA THR A 227 25.36 -9.66 3.74
C THR A 227 26.49 -9.83 4.76
N ASP A 228 26.89 -8.72 5.39
CA ASP A 228 27.54 -8.75 6.71
C ASP A 228 26.50 -8.58 7.82
N LYS A 229 26.78 -9.12 9.01
CA LYS A 229 25.91 -9.01 10.21
C LYS A 229 25.84 -7.56 10.68
N GLN A 230 24.83 -6.82 10.22
CA GLN A 230 24.56 -5.44 10.59
C GLN A 230 23.82 -5.32 11.94
N ARG A 231 24.19 -4.31 12.73
CA ARG A 231 23.52 -3.98 14.00
C ARG A 231 22.23 -3.21 13.72
N ILE A 232 21.09 -3.76 14.17
CA ILE A 232 19.75 -3.21 13.91
C ILE A 232 19.32 -2.31 15.08
N ASN A 233 19.21 -1.00 14.84
CA ASN A 233 18.60 -0.06 15.80
C ASN A 233 17.12 0.13 15.48
N LYS A 234 16.24 -0.10 16.46
CA LYS A 234 14.78 0.10 16.34
C LYS A 234 14.36 1.48 16.84
N HIS A 235 13.52 2.17 16.08
CA HIS A 235 12.92 3.45 16.49
C HIS A 235 11.40 3.42 16.39
N THR A 236 10.73 3.86 17.46
CA THR A 236 9.27 4.00 17.49
C THR A 236 8.83 5.30 16.81
N ILE A 237 8.07 5.18 15.73
CA ILE A 237 7.58 6.32 14.94
C ILE A 237 6.17 6.71 15.36
N PHE A 238 5.31 5.71 15.55
CA PHE A 238 3.97 5.87 16.12
C PHE A 238 3.85 4.98 17.35
N LYS A 239 3.19 5.50 18.39
CA LYS A 239 3.00 4.78 19.64
C LYS A 239 1.52 4.73 19.97
N SER A 240 0.96 3.53 19.90
CA SER A 240 -0.40 3.26 20.39
C SER A 240 -0.43 3.36 21.92
N LYS A 241 -1.27 4.23 22.48
CA LYS A 241 -1.45 4.42 23.93
C LYS A 241 -2.84 5.03 24.19
N GLY A 242 -3.47 4.67 25.32
CA GLY A 242 -4.64 5.38 25.83
C GLY A 242 -5.83 5.43 24.87
N GLY A 243 -6.12 4.31 24.17
CA GLY A 243 -7.20 4.22 23.19
C GLY A 243 -6.84 4.69 21.77
N GLU A 244 -5.64 5.25 21.55
CA GLU A 244 -5.15 5.52 20.19
C GLU A 244 -4.41 4.31 19.64
N VAL A 245 -4.80 3.87 18.45
CA VAL A 245 -4.18 2.77 17.71
C VAL A 245 -3.67 3.29 16.37
N PHE A 246 -2.39 3.05 16.08
CA PHE A 246 -1.79 3.34 14.79
C PHE A 246 -1.48 2.04 14.04
N ARG A 247 -1.87 1.96 12.78
CA ARG A 247 -1.42 0.92 11.84
C ARG A 247 -0.62 1.63 10.76
N ILE A 248 0.69 1.39 10.68
CA ILE A 248 1.52 1.89 9.57
C ILE A 248 1.41 0.89 8.43
N PRO A 249 0.99 1.32 7.24
CA PRO A 249 1.13 0.44 6.10
C PRO A 249 1.96 1.04 4.97
N ALA A 250 2.30 2.32 4.95
CA ALA A 250 3.00 2.95 3.83
C ALA A 250 4.18 3.81 4.28
N ILE A 251 5.33 3.58 3.63
CA ILE A 251 6.56 4.34 3.86
C ILE A 251 7.15 4.73 2.49
N TYR A 252 7.68 5.94 2.38
CA TYR A 252 8.43 6.41 1.23
C TYR A 252 9.72 7.10 1.68
N TYR A 253 10.85 6.76 1.07
CA TYR A 253 12.13 7.44 1.30
C TYR A 253 12.49 8.29 0.10
N ASP A 254 12.61 9.60 0.32
CA ASP A 254 13.19 10.54 -0.61
C ASP A 254 14.70 10.58 -0.40
N GLU A 255 15.43 9.95 -1.33
CA GLU A 255 16.88 9.87 -1.28
C GLU A 255 17.56 11.24 -1.48
N ASN A 256 16.94 12.15 -2.23
CA ASN A 256 17.50 13.48 -2.50
C ASN A 256 17.36 14.39 -1.28
N ALA A 257 16.16 14.40 -0.69
CA ALA A 257 15.88 15.17 0.52
C ALA A 257 16.36 14.47 1.80
N LYS A 258 16.90 13.25 1.69
CA LYS A 258 17.26 12.37 2.82
C LYS A 258 16.14 12.31 3.87
N THR A 259 14.90 12.23 3.40
CA THR A 259 13.68 12.35 4.21
C THR A 259 12.80 11.13 4.03
N LEU A 260 12.31 10.58 5.14
CA LEU A 260 11.41 9.45 5.15
C LEU A 260 10.01 9.89 5.57
N PHE A 261 9.01 9.47 4.80
CA PHE A 261 7.60 9.74 5.04
C PHE A 261 6.95 8.45 5.51
N ALA A 262 6.41 8.44 6.72
CA ALA A 262 5.68 7.31 7.28
C ALA A 262 4.20 7.68 7.43
N PHE A 263 3.34 6.96 6.72
CA PHE A 263 1.89 7.16 6.74
C PHE A 263 1.23 6.08 7.59
N ALA A 264 0.27 6.46 8.42
CA ALA A 264 -0.46 5.54 9.27
C ALA A 264 -1.95 5.86 9.30
N GLU A 265 -2.76 4.83 9.49
CA GLU A 265 -4.14 4.98 9.93
C GLU A 265 -4.17 5.22 11.43
N LYS A 266 -4.80 6.31 11.84
CA LYS A 266 -5.12 6.60 13.24
C LYS A 266 -6.53 6.08 13.54
N ARG A 267 -6.66 5.29 14.60
CA ARG A 267 -7.90 4.62 15.01
C ARG A 267 -8.17 4.79 16.50
N THR A 268 -9.43 4.71 16.90
CA THR A 268 -9.84 4.70 18.33
C THR A 268 -9.88 3.30 18.95
N SER A 269 -9.72 2.26 18.14
CA SER A 269 -9.56 0.87 18.60
C SER A 269 -8.80 0.04 17.57
N THR A 270 -8.69 -1.27 17.81
CA THR A 270 -8.09 -2.20 16.84
C THR A 270 -9.01 -2.52 15.66
N THR A 271 -10.30 -2.20 15.76
CA THR A 271 -11.29 -2.45 14.70
C THR A 271 -11.07 -1.53 13.50
N ASP A 272 -11.15 -2.06 12.29
CA ASP A 272 -10.96 -1.31 11.04
C ASP A 272 -12.01 -0.19 10.85
N SER A 273 -13.24 -0.37 11.35
CA SER A 273 -14.31 0.64 11.30
C SER A 273 -14.01 1.91 12.11
N ASP A 274 -13.04 1.84 13.00
CA ASP A 274 -12.75 2.87 13.99
C ASP A 274 -11.63 3.81 13.52
N ALA A 275 -11.29 3.77 12.23
CA ALA A 275 -10.41 4.74 11.59
C ALA A 275 -11.00 6.15 11.68
N VAL A 276 -10.19 7.08 12.18
CA VAL A 276 -10.55 8.48 12.35
C VAL A 276 -9.73 9.42 11.47
N ALA A 277 -8.53 9.00 11.06
CA ALA A 277 -7.68 9.81 10.19
C ALA A 277 -6.54 9.03 9.52
N LEU A 278 -5.96 9.62 8.49
CA LEU A 278 -4.61 9.33 8.02
C LEU A 278 -3.65 10.37 8.56
N VAL A 279 -2.52 9.90 9.09
CA VAL A 279 -1.47 10.74 9.67
C VAL A 279 -0.13 10.48 8.99
N LEU A 280 0.73 11.48 9.00
CA LEU A 280 2.08 11.47 8.47
C LEU A 280 3.07 11.84 9.59
N SER A 281 4.14 11.06 9.72
CA SER A 281 5.35 11.49 10.42
C SER A 281 6.51 11.55 9.42
N THR A 282 7.34 12.59 9.53
CA THR A 282 8.49 12.82 8.66
C THR A 282 9.77 12.62 9.44
N GLY A 283 10.66 11.77 8.95
CA GLY A 283 11.98 11.52 9.50
C GLY A 283 13.04 12.19 8.65
N LYS A 284 13.88 13.06 9.23
CA LYS A 284 15.07 13.59 8.56
C LYS A 284 16.30 12.79 8.95
N LEU A 285 17.05 12.29 7.96
CA LEU A 285 18.29 11.54 8.21
C LEU A 285 19.39 12.50 8.67
N ASN A 286 20.03 12.17 9.78
CA ASN A 286 21.25 12.78 10.27
C ASN A 286 22.39 11.78 10.04
N ILE A 287 23.44 12.20 9.37
CA ILE A 287 24.63 11.37 9.11
C ILE A 287 25.66 11.66 10.19
N LYS A 288 26.29 10.61 10.75
CA LYS A 288 27.45 10.81 11.63
C LYS A 288 28.57 11.43 10.78
N LYS A 289 28.95 12.67 11.05
CA LYS A 289 30.17 13.22 10.45
C LYS A 289 31.35 12.39 10.96
N GLU A 290 32.21 11.92 10.05
CA GLU A 290 33.52 11.42 10.44
C GLU A 290 34.23 12.53 11.21
N VAL A 291 34.71 12.19 12.42
CA VAL A 291 35.63 13.05 13.15
C VAL A 291 36.95 12.99 12.39
N THR A 292 37.21 14.02 11.58
CA THR A 292 38.55 14.27 11.02
C THR A 292 39.55 14.55 12.11
#